data_AF-A0A6J7KZF9-F1
#
_entry.id   AF-A0A6J7KZF9-F1
#
_cell.length_a   1.000
_cell.length_b   1.000
_cell.length_c   1.000
_cell.angle_alpha   90.00
_cell.angle_beta   90.00
_cell.angle_gamma   90.00
#
_symmetry.space_group_name_H-M   'P 1'
#
loop_
_entity.id
_entity.type
_entity.pdbx_description
1 polymer ?
#
loop_
_entity_poly.entity_id
_entity_poly.type
_entity_poly.pdbx_seq_one_letter_code
_entity_poly.pdbx_strand_id
1 'polypeptide(L)'
;MSQYSRRTVVRGAAWSIPVVAVAANAPAFAASTDAPRPGFLTVTCRTNGQGQNNCQGYRLVLNFQVEGTYSWNIRIVPAQITSSAGATGEIKQPPAFPQVVSATSNTMDLWFCAASSPSGLTLDVSYSVWRSDLDESTAVVYSFPQQVYPGGSIKGC
;
A
#
# COMPACT_ATOMS: atom_id res chain seq x y z
N MET A 1 -87.58 -15.67 3.87
CA MET A 1 -86.55 -16.35 3.04
C MET A 1 -85.35 -15.42 2.96
N SER A 2 -84.25 -15.83 3.56
CA SER A 2 -82.99 -15.08 3.68
C SER A 2 -82.18 -15.17 2.38
N GLN A 3 -81.85 -14.02 1.79
CA GLN A 3 -80.77 -13.94 0.80
C GLN A 3 -79.71 -12.96 1.33
N TYR A 4 -78.70 -13.53 1.98
CA TYR A 4 -77.45 -12.84 2.28
C TYR A 4 -76.62 -12.80 0.99
N SER A 5 -76.50 -11.62 0.39
CA SER A 5 -75.59 -11.37 -0.74
C SER A 5 -74.14 -11.36 -0.25
N ARG A 6 -73.25 -11.93 -1.07
CA ARG A 6 -71.90 -12.39 -0.71
C ARG A 6 -70.97 -11.23 -0.35
N ARG A 7 -70.20 -11.44 0.73
CA ARG A 7 -68.99 -10.68 1.11
C ARG A 7 -68.14 -10.35 -0.12
N THR A 8 -68.04 -9.09 -0.48
CA THR A 8 -66.89 -8.60 -1.27
C THR A 8 -65.77 -8.32 -0.28
N VAL A 9 -64.90 -9.32 -0.10
CA VAL A 9 -63.61 -9.16 0.57
C VAL A 9 -62.77 -8.26 -0.35
N VAL A 10 -62.67 -6.97 -0.03
CA VAL A 10 -61.70 -6.09 -0.69
C VAL A 10 -60.33 -6.57 -0.23
N ARG A 11 -59.64 -7.28 -1.12
CA ARG A 11 -58.24 -7.66 -0.97
C ARG A 11 -57.45 -6.36 -0.86
N GLY A 12 -56.87 -6.12 0.31
CA GLY A 12 -55.89 -5.05 0.50
C GLY A 12 -54.75 -5.27 -0.48
N ALA A 13 -54.66 -4.42 -1.50
CA ALA A 13 -53.40 -4.17 -2.15
C ALA A 13 -52.55 -3.41 -1.12
N ALA A 14 -51.86 -4.15 -0.26
CA ALA A 14 -50.76 -3.62 0.52
C ALA A 14 -49.73 -3.16 -0.51
N TRP A 15 -49.72 -1.85 -0.77
CA TRP A 15 -48.70 -1.22 -1.60
C TRP A 15 -47.37 -1.55 -0.95
N SER A 16 -46.72 -2.55 -1.52
CA SER A 16 -45.42 -3.01 -1.11
C SER A 16 -44.50 -1.90 -1.58
N ILE A 17 -44.14 -0.97 -0.70
CA ILE A 17 -43.04 -0.05 -0.97
C ILE A 17 -41.80 -0.94 -0.95
N PRO A 18 -41.09 -1.16 -2.08
CA PRO A 18 -39.78 -1.77 -1.99
C PRO A 18 -38.93 -0.80 -1.17
N VAL A 19 -38.69 -1.15 0.09
CA VAL A 19 -37.54 -0.61 0.81
C VAL A 19 -36.35 -1.21 0.07
N VAL A 20 -35.91 -0.51 -0.97
CA VAL A 20 -34.55 -0.64 -1.44
C VAL A 20 -33.74 -0.14 -0.27
N ALA A 21 -33.30 -1.06 0.59
CA ALA A 21 -32.15 -0.83 1.42
C ALA A 21 -31.03 -0.55 0.44
N VAL A 22 -30.84 0.74 0.12
CA VAL A 22 -29.56 1.20 -0.36
C VAL A 22 -28.67 0.86 0.83
N ALA A 23 -27.96 -0.27 0.74
CA ALA A 23 -26.68 -0.37 1.38
C ALA A 23 -25.97 0.89 0.89
N ALA A 24 -26.05 1.95 1.69
CA ALA A 24 -25.14 3.05 1.54
C ALA A 24 -23.81 2.33 1.72
N ASN A 25 -23.17 2.00 0.59
CA ASN A 25 -21.74 1.88 0.52
C ASN A 25 -21.31 3.21 1.11
N ALA A 26 -21.11 3.24 2.43
CA ALA A 26 -20.76 4.45 3.15
C ALA A 26 -19.55 4.93 2.38
N PRO A 27 -19.69 6.03 1.60
CA PRO A 27 -18.64 6.38 0.69
C PRO A 27 -17.44 6.66 1.57
N ALA A 28 -16.31 6.06 1.20
CA ALA A 28 -14.92 6.30 1.56
C ALA A 28 -14.56 7.68 2.20
N PHE A 29 -15.26 8.12 3.24
CA PHE A 29 -15.19 9.45 3.87
C PHE A 29 -14.85 9.38 5.36
N ALA A 30 -14.51 8.21 5.88
CA ALA A 30 -13.53 8.11 6.95
C ALA A 30 -12.16 7.79 6.32
N ALA A 31 -11.81 8.54 5.27
CA ALA A 31 -10.43 8.72 4.86
C ALA A 31 -9.69 9.39 6.02
N SER A 32 -9.27 8.59 7.00
CA SER A 32 -8.31 9.03 8.02
C SER A 32 -7.08 9.50 7.26
N THR A 33 -6.82 10.81 7.34
CA THR A 33 -5.63 11.44 6.76
C THR A 33 -4.34 10.92 7.41
N ASP A 34 -4.45 10.14 8.49
CA ASP A 34 -3.32 9.60 9.24
C ASP A 34 -2.62 8.42 8.55
N ALA A 35 -3.18 7.90 7.44
CA ALA A 35 -2.54 6.80 6.72
C ALA A 35 -1.14 7.24 6.22
N PRO A 36 -0.07 6.48 6.52
CA PRO A 36 1.29 6.82 6.16
C PRO A 36 1.44 7.06 4.66
N ARG A 37 1.98 8.23 4.32
CA ARG A 37 2.33 8.59 2.93
C ARG A 37 3.82 8.33 2.71
N PRO A 38 4.26 8.02 1.50
CA PRO A 38 5.69 7.93 1.22
C PRO A 38 6.26 9.35 1.23
N GLY A 39 7.28 9.59 2.06
CA GLY A 39 7.95 10.87 2.15
C GLY A 39 9.06 10.98 1.11
N PHE A 40 10.15 10.28 1.37
CA PHE A 40 11.28 10.22 0.45
C PHE A 40 11.90 8.84 0.47
N LEU A 41 12.56 8.52 -0.64
CA LEU A 41 13.24 7.27 -0.86
C LEU A 41 14.63 7.61 -1.36
N THR A 42 15.65 7.01 -0.74
CA THR A 42 17.06 7.33 -1.04
C THR A 42 17.91 6.07 -1.03
N VAL A 43 18.83 5.95 -1.99
CA VAL A 43 19.92 4.95 -1.91
C VAL A 43 20.94 5.44 -0.90
N THR A 44 21.11 4.70 0.19
CA THR A 44 22.01 5.11 1.27
C THR A 44 23.43 4.64 1.02
N CYS A 45 23.60 3.40 0.61
CA CYS A 45 24.92 2.84 0.38
C CYS A 45 24.89 1.56 -0.47
N ARG A 46 26.06 1.23 -1.02
CA ARG A 46 26.33 -0.05 -1.67
C ARG A 46 26.90 -1.01 -0.64
N THR A 47 26.28 -2.18 -0.50
CA THR A 47 26.78 -3.26 0.37
C THR A 47 27.66 -4.22 -0.40
N ASN A 48 28.83 -4.51 0.16
CA ASN A 48 29.69 -5.58 -0.30
C ASN A 48 29.11 -6.93 0.18
N GLY A 49 28.73 -7.83 -0.73
CA GLY A 49 28.39 -9.23 -0.39
C GLY A 49 26.90 -9.60 -0.23
N GLN A 50 25.96 -8.65 -0.32
CA GLN A 50 24.52 -8.99 -0.38
C GLN A 50 24.04 -9.35 -1.79
N GLY A 51 24.90 -9.20 -2.79
CA GLY A 51 24.59 -9.59 -4.15
C GLY A 51 24.87 -11.06 -4.41
N GLN A 52 23.84 -11.86 -4.59
CA GLN A 52 23.95 -13.23 -5.09
C GLN A 52 24.12 -13.20 -6.62
N ASN A 53 24.97 -14.06 -7.20
CA ASN A 53 25.17 -14.17 -8.66
C ASN A 53 25.83 -12.93 -9.32
N ASN A 54 26.97 -12.46 -8.81
CA ASN A 54 27.76 -11.35 -9.39
C ASN A 54 27.06 -9.98 -9.43
N CYS A 55 26.02 -9.77 -8.65
CA CYS A 55 25.40 -8.46 -8.53
C CYS A 55 25.98 -7.63 -7.38
N GLN A 56 25.83 -6.32 -7.48
CA GLN A 56 26.16 -5.34 -6.47
C GLN A 56 24.89 -5.09 -5.64
N GLY A 57 24.98 -5.29 -4.33
CA GLY A 57 23.87 -5.06 -3.41
C GLY A 57 23.77 -3.59 -3.03
N TYR A 58 22.56 -3.07 -2.95
CA TYR A 58 22.28 -1.68 -2.61
C TYR A 58 21.19 -1.61 -1.54
N ARG A 59 21.40 -0.74 -0.56
CA ARG A 59 20.42 -0.41 0.47
C ARG A 59 19.64 0.83 0.06
N LEU A 60 18.32 0.73 0.07
CA LEU A 60 17.44 1.89 0.01
C LEU A 60 16.77 2.09 1.36
N VAL A 61 16.59 3.34 1.74
CA VAL A 61 15.76 3.71 2.90
C VAL A 61 14.52 4.40 2.36
N LEU A 62 13.37 3.78 2.63
CA LEU A 62 12.06 4.37 2.41
C LEU A 62 11.59 5.04 3.69
N ASN A 63 11.33 6.33 3.65
CA ASN A 63 10.75 7.08 4.75
C ASN A 63 9.26 7.29 4.52
N PHE A 64 8.46 7.08 5.56
CA PHE A 64 7.04 7.37 5.58
C PHE A 64 6.77 8.65 6.38
N GLN A 65 5.89 9.49 5.86
CA GLN A 65 5.26 10.56 6.61
C GLN A 65 4.08 9.94 7.37
N VAL A 66 4.29 9.71 8.66
CA VAL A 66 3.26 9.21 9.57
C VAL A 66 2.76 10.39 10.39
N GLU A 67 1.48 10.72 10.25
CA GLU A 67 0.81 11.74 11.06
C GLU A 67 0.09 11.07 12.24
N GLY A 68 -0.01 11.79 13.37
CA GLY A 68 -0.71 11.32 14.57
C GLY A 68 0.10 10.37 15.46
N THR A 69 -0.61 9.62 16.30
CA THR A 69 -0.02 8.76 17.35
C THR A 69 -0.17 7.26 17.06
N TYR A 70 -0.79 6.88 15.96
CA TYR A 70 -1.06 5.49 15.63
C TYR A 70 0.14 4.81 14.98
N SER A 71 0.26 3.52 15.23
CA SER A 71 1.16 2.64 14.50
C SER A 71 0.43 2.03 13.31
N TRP A 72 1.17 1.78 12.25
CA TRP A 72 0.65 1.29 10.98
C TRP A 72 1.47 0.10 10.50
N ASN A 73 0.78 -0.93 10.06
CA ASN A 73 1.36 -2.07 9.37
C ASN A 73 1.49 -1.75 7.89
N ILE A 74 2.68 -1.96 7.34
CA ILE A 74 3.00 -1.78 5.94
C ILE A 74 3.44 -3.11 5.35
N ARG A 75 2.82 -3.47 4.23
CA ARG A 75 3.25 -4.57 3.36
C ARG A 75 3.55 -4.02 1.99
N ILE A 76 4.76 -4.27 1.51
CA ILE A 76 5.13 -3.94 0.14
C ILE A 76 4.59 -5.05 -0.77
N VAL A 77 3.96 -4.67 -1.87
CA VAL A 77 3.41 -5.54 -2.92
C VAL A 77 4.20 -5.24 -4.20
N PRO A 78 4.39 -6.18 -5.14
CA PRO A 78 5.67 -6.37 -5.84
C PRO A 78 6.28 -5.03 -6.26
N ALA A 79 7.42 -4.70 -5.66
CA ALA A 79 8.10 -3.45 -5.92
C ALA A 79 9.23 -3.70 -6.91
N GLN A 80 9.31 -2.85 -7.92
CA GLN A 80 10.23 -2.97 -9.02
C GLN A 80 11.16 -1.76 -9.06
N ILE A 81 12.45 -2.03 -9.24
CA ILE A 81 13.43 -0.97 -9.49
C ILE A 81 13.79 -0.96 -10.96
N THR A 82 13.69 0.20 -11.59
CA THR A 82 14.08 0.39 -12.99
C THR A 82 15.29 1.32 -13.04
N SER A 83 16.39 0.82 -13.60
CA SER A 83 17.57 1.64 -13.84
C SER A 83 17.36 2.60 -15.01
N SER A 84 18.16 3.66 -15.08
CA SER A 84 18.24 4.56 -16.23
C SER A 84 18.55 3.85 -17.56
N ALA A 85 19.16 2.66 -17.50
CA ALA A 85 19.40 1.79 -18.65
C ALA A 85 18.19 0.91 -19.03
N GLY A 86 17.06 1.05 -18.34
CA GLY A 86 15.83 0.28 -18.59
C GLY A 86 15.80 -1.13 -17.99
N ALA A 87 16.87 -1.56 -17.29
CA ALA A 87 16.86 -2.86 -16.62
C ALA A 87 15.99 -2.81 -15.36
N THR A 88 15.06 -3.75 -15.24
CA THR A 88 14.18 -3.91 -14.06
C THR A 88 14.70 -5.00 -13.13
N GLY A 89 14.74 -4.72 -11.84
CA GLY A 89 15.08 -5.66 -10.77
C GLY A 89 13.95 -5.79 -9.75
N GLU A 90 13.90 -6.93 -9.07
CA GLU A 90 13.00 -7.13 -7.94
C GLU A 90 13.62 -6.57 -6.65
N ILE A 91 12.80 -5.90 -5.84
CA ILE A 91 13.23 -5.49 -4.50
C ILE A 91 13.10 -6.68 -3.56
N LYS A 92 14.22 -7.05 -2.93
CA LYS A 92 14.22 -7.97 -1.81
C LYS A 92 13.69 -7.23 -0.59
N GLN A 93 12.53 -7.68 -0.15
CA GLN A 93 11.87 -7.15 1.02
C GLN A 93 12.47 -7.76 2.31
N PRO A 94 12.43 -7.05 3.47
CA PRO A 94 12.89 -7.60 4.73
C PRO A 94 12.11 -8.86 5.14
N PRO A 95 12.72 -9.81 5.88
CA PRO A 95 12.11 -11.11 6.16
C PRO A 95 10.88 -11.06 7.08
N ALA A 96 10.66 -9.95 7.81
CA ALA A 96 9.51 -9.78 8.67
C ALA A 96 8.46 -8.90 7.98
N PHE A 97 7.27 -9.44 7.72
CA PHE A 97 6.10 -8.66 7.32
C PHE A 97 4.90 -9.00 8.20
N PRO A 98 4.03 -8.02 8.49
CA PRO A 98 4.12 -6.60 8.11
C PRO A 98 5.21 -5.81 8.85
N GLN A 99 5.75 -4.76 8.23
CA GLN A 99 6.62 -3.80 8.90
C GLN A 99 5.77 -2.78 9.65
N VAL A 100 6.09 -2.50 10.91
CA VAL A 100 5.36 -1.52 11.71
C VAL A 100 6.06 -0.16 11.61
N VAL A 101 5.31 0.86 11.20
CA VAL A 101 5.77 2.26 11.23
C VAL A 101 4.95 3.09 12.21
N SER A 102 5.56 4.11 12.79
CA SER A 102 4.94 5.07 13.70
C SER A 102 5.59 6.44 13.55
N ALA A 103 5.08 7.46 14.22
CA ALA A 103 5.69 8.79 14.25
C ALA A 103 7.15 8.80 14.75
N THR A 104 7.57 7.80 15.53
CA THR A 104 8.94 7.67 16.05
C THR A 104 9.81 6.67 15.28
N SER A 105 9.21 5.79 14.47
CA SER A 105 9.90 4.77 13.69
C SER A 105 9.24 4.68 12.31
N ASN A 106 9.66 5.55 11.39
CA ASN A 106 8.99 5.76 10.11
C ASN A 106 9.86 5.38 8.90
N THR A 107 10.92 4.61 9.10
CA THR A 107 11.83 4.19 8.02
C THR A 107 11.81 2.69 7.82
N MET A 108 11.90 2.26 6.57
CA MET A 108 12.00 0.87 6.16
C MET A 108 13.21 0.66 5.26
N ASP A 109 13.99 -0.38 5.56
CA ASP A 109 15.13 -0.79 4.75
C ASP A 109 14.68 -1.72 3.64
N LEU A 110 15.08 -1.40 2.42
CA LEU A 110 14.87 -2.19 1.22
C LEU A 110 16.21 -2.55 0.59
N TRP A 111 16.24 -3.70 -0.07
CA TRP A 111 17.45 -4.21 -0.69
C TRP A 111 17.19 -4.55 -2.13
N PHE A 112 18.11 -4.17 -3.01
CA PHE A 112 18.08 -4.64 -4.39
C PHE A 112 19.48 -4.98 -4.86
N CYS A 113 19.51 -5.67 -5.99
CA CYS A 113 20.71 -6.22 -6.59
C CYS A 113 20.76 -5.75 -8.05
N ALA A 114 21.88 -5.16 -8.47
CA ALA A 114 22.10 -4.78 -9.86
C ALA A 114 23.45 -5.29 -10.37
N ALA A 115 23.51 -5.70 -11.64
CA ALA A 115 24.73 -6.27 -12.23
C ALA A 115 25.89 -5.25 -12.33
N SER A 116 25.56 -3.97 -12.42
CA SER A 116 26.53 -2.87 -12.53
C SER A 116 26.09 -1.68 -11.70
N SER A 117 26.98 -0.69 -11.55
CA SER A 117 26.65 0.55 -10.86
C SER A 117 25.70 1.38 -11.71
N PRO A 118 24.47 1.66 -11.23
CA PRO A 118 23.47 2.35 -12.03
C PRO A 118 23.83 3.83 -12.16
N SER A 119 23.69 4.38 -13.37
CA SER A 119 23.84 5.81 -13.62
C SER A 119 22.60 6.62 -13.21
N GLY A 120 21.52 5.93 -12.83
CA GLY A 120 20.28 6.49 -12.29
C GLY A 120 19.30 5.38 -11.95
N LEU A 121 18.39 5.64 -11.01
CA LEU A 121 17.39 4.67 -10.54
C LEU A 121 16.04 5.34 -10.29
N THR A 122 15.00 4.71 -10.80
CA THR A 122 13.60 5.01 -10.50
C THR A 122 12.99 3.78 -9.85
N LEU A 123 12.29 3.97 -8.73
CA LEU A 123 11.60 2.89 -8.03
C LEU A 123 10.11 3.05 -8.20
N ASP A 124 9.45 1.96 -8.56
CA ASP A 124 8.00 1.80 -8.54
C ASP A 124 7.65 0.88 -7.37
N VAL A 125 7.24 1.49 -6.26
CA VAL A 125 6.79 0.74 -5.07
C VAL A 125 5.27 0.80 -5.02
N SER A 126 4.66 -0.37 -4.91
CA SER A 126 3.28 -0.49 -4.44
C SER A 126 3.28 -1.01 -3.01
N TYR A 127 2.46 -0.45 -2.13
CA TYR A 127 2.35 -0.94 -0.76
C TYR A 127 0.91 -0.86 -0.27
N SER A 128 0.54 -1.82 0.57
CA SER A 128 -0.70 -1.80 1.34
C SER A 128 -0.41 -1.37 2.78
N VAL A 129 -1.27 -0.54 3.33
CA VAL A 129 -1.10 0.00 4.70
C VAL A 129 -2.42 -0.04 5.47
N TRP A 130 -2.36 -0.49 6.72
CA TRP A 130 -3.50 -0.53 7.65
C TRP A 130 -3.02 -0.22 9.06
N ARG A 131 -3.92 0.24 9.94
CA ARG A 131 -3.52 0.53 11.32
C ARG A 131 -3.18 -0.75 12.07
N SER A 132 -2.24 -0.68 13.00
CA SER A 132 -1.82 -1.85 13.78
C SER A 132 -2.91 -2.44 14.68
N ASP A 133 -3.94 -1.65 15.00
CA ASP A 133 -5.13 -2.06 15.76
C ASP A 133 -6.32 -2.49 14.87
N LEU A 134 -6.16 -2.47 13.55
CA LEU A 134 -7.19 -2.87 12.59
C LEU A 134 -6.74 -4.08 11.76
N ASP A 135 -7.69 -4.69 11.06
CA ASP A 135 -7.44 -5.79 10.15
C ASP A 135 -6.87 -5.32 8.81
N GLU A 136 -6.06 -6.18 8.18
CA GLU A 136 -5.46 -5.96 6.84
C GLU A 136 -6.52 -5.76 5.74
N SER A 137 -7.76 -6.22 5.95
CA SER A 137 -8.88 -5.97 5.03
C SER A 137 -9.23 -4.48 4.84
N THR A 138 -8.77 -3.62 5.76
CA THR A 138 -8.92 -2.16 5.68
C THR A 138 -7.76 -1.48 4.94
N ALA A 139 -6.83 -2.26 4.38
CA ALA A 139 -5.61 -1.71 3.83
C ALA A 139 -5.86 -0.81 2.60
N VAL A 140 -5.18 0.33 2.60
CA VAL A 140 -5.14 1.24 1.45
C VAL A 140 -3.89 0.94 0.64
N VAL A 141 -4.03 0.88 -0.69
CA VAL A 141 -2.91 0.63 -1.61
C VAL A 141 -2.43 1.93 -2.23
N TYR A 142 -1.12 2.16 -2.19
CA TYR A 142 -0.46 3.28 -2.82
C TYR A 142 0.59 2.80 -3.82
N SER A 143 0.77 3.53 -4.92
CA SER A 143 1.83 3.31 -5.89
C SER A 143 2.51 4.65 -6.20
N PHE A 144 3.83 4.70 -6.16
CA PHE A 144 4.56 5.93 -6.46
C PHE A 144 5.86 5.63 -7.23
N PRO A 145 6.00 6.13 -8.48
CA PRO A 145 7.29 6.23 -9.14
C PRO A 145 8.09 7.35 -8.48
N GLN A 146 9.27 7.04 -7.95
CA GLN A 146 10.19 8.06 -7.44
C GLN A 146 11.60 7.86 -8.01
N GLN A 147 12.20 8.93 -8.52
CA GLN A 147 13.63 8.94 -8.81
C GLN A 147 14.40 8.92 -7.49
N VAL A 148 15.14 7.83 -7.28
CA VAL A 148 15.84 7.55 -6.01
C VAL A 148 17.31 7.95 -6.09
N TYR A 149 17.83 7.97 -7.32
CA TYR A 149 19.22 8.27 -7.59
C TYR A 149 19.36 8.96 -8.94
N PRO A 150 19.84 10.21 -8.99
CA PRO A 150 20.05 10.94 -10.24
C PRO A 150 21.37 10.59 -10.94
N GLY A 151 22.23 9.75 -10.32
CA GLY A 151 23.54 9.36 -10.85
C GLY A 151 24.73 9.83 -10.00
N GLY A 152 25.91 9.26 -10.27
CA GLY A 152 27.17 9.57 -9.58
C GLY A 152 27.84 8.36 -8.92
N SER A 153 28.61 8.60 -7.85
CA SER A 153 29.19 7.54 -7.00
C SER A 153 28.35 7.32 -5.75
N ILE A 154 27.89 6.07 -5.55
CA ILE A 154 27.26 5.62 -4.31
C ILE A 154 28.36 5.19 -3.35
N LYS A 155 28.37 5.71 -2.12
CA LYS A 155 29.36 5.31 -1.11
C LYS A 155 29.11 3.87 -0.65
N GLY A 156 30.20 3.18 -0.32
CA GLY A 156 30.11 1.87 0.33
C GLY A 156 29.60 2.00 1.77
N CYS A 157 28.81 1.02 2.18
CA CYS A 157 28.74 0.58 3.57
C CYS A 157 29.61 -0.68 3.72
#